data_AF-A0A534S1W7-F1
#
_entry.id   AF-A0A534S1W7-F1
#
_cell.length_a   1.000
_cell.length_b   1.000
_cell.length_c   1.000
_cell.angle_alpha   90.00
_cell.angle_beta   90.00
_cell.angle_gamma   90.00
#
_symmetry.space_group_name_H-M   'P 1'
#
loop_
_entity.id
_entity.type
_entity.pdbx_description
1 polymer ?
#
loop_
_entity_poly.entity_id
_entity_poly.type
_entity_poly.pdbx_seq_one_letter_code
_entity_poly.pdbx_strand_id
1 'polypeptide(L)'
;MRDRIGLAFIVAAATLALIARATGSEGPLFTAEDGGRTFVYHSRPGDRPSGVATMFGIPPNDLPAFLAANGISDPTRVASGFVYHIPNAAARELSDRVGALERDNARLTRALSEAAERSEALTKETRQARESAAAAEARATRLANAERWWLTAQVLIVLLVLALGATVALAVAAVRRQRQAERFARTLAHELEEKRKVALAERQESGRRILELETKQKELESKLGPRVVVSGRSG
;
A
#
# COMPACT_ATOMS: atom_id res chain seq x y z
N MET A 1 49.21 -41.74 62.17
CA MET A 1 49.79 -40.71 61.27
C MET A 1 48.97 -39.40 61.21
N ARG A 2 47.98 -39.15 62.09
CA ARG A 2 47.15 -37.93 62.07
C ARG A 2 47.44 -36.90 63.17
N ASP A 3 48.31 -37.22 64.15
CA ASP A 3 48.54 -36.33 65.31
C ASP A 3 49.84 -35.52 65.26
N ARG A 4 50.71 -35.73 64.26
CA ARG A 4 51.96 -34.95 64.10
C ARG A 4 51.80 -33.69 63.23
N ILE A 5 50.69 -33.57 62.51
CA ILE A 5 50.43 -32.45 61.60
C ILE A 5 49.82 -31.25 62.35
N GLY A 6 49.04 -31.51 63.43
CA GLY A 6 48.42 -30.45 64.22
C GLY A 6 49.41 -29.62 65.06
N LEU A 7 50.46 -30.26 65.60
CA LEU A 7 51.40 -29.57 66.51
C LEU A 7 52.41 -28.69 65.76
N ALA A 8 52.79 -29.08 64.53
CA ALA A 8 53.62 -28.26 63.64
C ALA A 8 52.88 -27.02 63.13
N PHE A 9 51.55 -27.11 62.92
CA PHE A 9 50.73 -25.98 62.50
C PHE A 9 50.54 -24.93 63.60
N ILE A 10 50.45 -25.35 64.87
CA ILE A 10 50.28 -24.41 65.99
C ILE A 10 51.58 -23.66 66.29
N VAL A 11 52.75 -24.32 66.18
CA VAL A 11 54.05 -23.64 66.36
C VAL A 11 54.37 -22.69 65.19
N ALA A 12 53.99 -23.05 63.96
CA ALA A 12 54.12 -22.17 62.78
C ALA A 12 53.15 -20.97 62.84
N ALA A 13 51.93 -21.16 63.33
CA ALA A 13 50.97 -20.07 63.52
C ALA A 13 51.38 -19.14 64.67
N ALA A 14 51.97 -19.67 65.75
CA ALA A 14 52.45 -18.87 66.88
C ALA A 14 53.72 -18.07 66.55
N THR A 15 54.63 -18.60 65.72
CA THR A 15 55.79 -17.85 65.23
C THR A 15 55.43 -16.81 64.17
N LEU A 16 54.42 -17.06 63.32
CA LEU A 16 53.91 -16.06 62.37
C LEU A 16 53.10 -14.95 63.06
N ALA A 17 52.37 -15.26 64.13
CA ALA A 17 51.62 -14.28 64.93
C ALA A 17 52.52 -13.38 65.80
N LEU A 18 53.72 -13.85 66.19
CA LEU A 18 54.68 -13.06 66.95
C LEU A 18 55.47 -12.07 66.06
N ILE A 19 55.67 -12.38 64.78
CA ILE A 19 56.35 -11.49 63.82
C ILE A 19 55.43 -10.35 63.35
N ALA A 20 54.11 -10.61 63.24
CA ALA A 20 53.12 -9.59 62.87
C ALA A 20 52.88 -8.52 63.97
N ARG A 21 53.28 -8.79 65.22
CA ARG A 21 53.09 -7.87 66.35
C ARG A 21 54.31 -6.99 66.65
N ALA A 22 55.41 -7.19 65.92
CA ALA A 22 56.66 -6.45 66.08
C ALA A 22 56.93 -5.40 64.98
N THR A 23 56.10 -5.33 63.94
CA THR A 23 56.11 -4.18 63.02
C THR A 23 55.23 -3.11 63.61
N GLY A 24 55.87 -2.07 64.15
CA GLY A 24 55.21 -0.89 64.68
C GLY A 24 54.13 -0.38 63.73
N SER A 25 53.03 0.05 64.33
CA SER A 25 51.96 0.83 63.71
C SER A 25 52.53 2.14 63.12
N GLU A 26 53.20 2.07 61.98
CA GLU A 26 53.26 3.21 61.05
C GLU A 26 52.02 3.09 60.15
N GLY A 27 51.11 4.05 60.24
CA GLY A 27 49.99 4.13 59.31
C GLY A 27 50.47 4.21 57.86
N PRO A 28 49.63 3.87 56.87
CA PRO A 28 49.99 4.02 55.46
C PRO A 28 50.46 5.46 55.20
N LEU A 29 51.65 5.60 54.63
CA LEU A 29 52.26 6.91 54.37
C LEU A 29 51.42 7.77 53.43
N PHE A 30 50.61 7.13 52.59
CA PHE A 30 49.70 7.78 51.66
C PHE A 30 48.30 7.19 51.82
N THR A 31 47.31 8.04 52.05
CA THR A 31 45.88 7.69 51.92
C THR A 31 45.25 8.57 50.85
N ALA A 32 44.45 7.99 49.97
CA ALA A 32 43.71 8.74 48.97
C ALA A 32 42.35 9.14 49.56
N GLU A 33 42.09 10.44 49.61
CA GLU A 33 40.80 11.01 50.04
C GLU A 33 40.04 11.56 48.81
N ASP A 34 38.74 11.85 48.99
CA ASP A 34 37.87 12.42 47.95
C ASP A 34 37.88 11.64 46.62
N GLY A 35 37.86 10.30 46.70
CA GLY A 35 37.86 9.44 45.51
C GLY A 35 39.16 9.50 44.69
N GLY A 36 40.28 9.89 45.30
CA GLY A 36 41.59 9.97 44.65
C GLY A 36 41.97 11.37 44.14
N ARG A 37 41.16 12.39 44.46
CA ARG A 37 41.42 13.79 44.10
C ARG A 37 42.44 14.46 45.02
N THR A 38 42.58 13.97 46.24
CA THR A 38 43.56 14.46 47.21
C THR A 38 44.35 13.29 47.77
N PHE A 39 45.67 13.40 47.76
CA PHE A 39 46.55 12.50 48.50
C PHE A 39 46.85 13.11 49.86
N VAL A 40 46.69 12.30 50.89
CA VAL A 40 47.06 12.64 52.26
C VAL A 40 48.39 11.96 52.56
N TYR A 41 49.39 12.76 52.92
CA TYR A 41 50.71 12.28 53.27
C TYR A 41 51.03 12.57 54.73
N HIS A 42 51.32 11.51 55.50
CA HIS A 42 51.74 11.63 56.89
C HIS A 42 53.27 11.76 56.96
N SER A 43 53.76 12.90 57.42
CA SER A 43 55.20 13.16 57.51
C SER A 43 55.88 12.37 58.62
N ARG A 44 57.08 11.87 58.32
CA ARG A 44 57.93 11.15 59.26
C ARG A 44 58.82 12.12 60.05
N PRO A 45 59.28 11.73 61.25
CA PRO A 45 60.29 12.49 61.97
C PRO A 45 61.54 12.71 61.12
N GLY A 46 61.87 13.97 60.84
CA GLY A 46 63.03 14.36 60.01
C GLY A 46 62.72 14.75 58.57
N ASP A 47 61.47 14.59 58.11
CA ASP A 47 61.07 15.06 56.78
C ASP A 47 61.07 16.59 56.71
N ARG A 48 61.70 17.11 55.66
CA ARG A 48 61.68 18.56 55.37
C ARG A 48 60.55 18.85 54.39
N PRO A 49 59.79 19.94 54.56
CA PRO A 49 58.69 20.27 53.65
C PRO A 49 59.11 20.40 52.18
N SER A 50 60.34 20.86 51.91
CA SER A 50 60.91 20.91 50.56
C SER A 50 61.16 19.53 49.94
N GLY A 51 61.55 18.54 50.76
CA GLY A 51 61.75 17.16 50.32
C GLY A 51 60.43 16.47 49.98
N VAL A 52 59.40 16.70 50.78
CA VAL A 52 58.04 16.23 50.52
C VAL A 52 57.50 16.83 49.23
N ALA A 53 57.60 18.15 49.05
CA ALA A 53 57.16 18.82 47.81
C ALA A 53 57.86 18.26 46.55
N THR A 54 59.16 17.98 46.65
CA THR A 54 59.96 17.38 45.56
C THR A 54 59.48 15.97 45.21
N MET A 55 59.12 15.16 46.21
CA MET A 55 58.58 13.80 46.02
C MET A 55 57.29 13.79 45.20
N PHE A 56 56.50 14.87 45.30
CA PHE A 56 55.27 15.06 44.54
C PHE A 56 55.47 15.88 43.25
N GLY A 57 56.72 16.10 42.83
CA GLY A 57 57.04 16.79 41.59
C GLY A 57 56.74 18.29 41.60
N ILE A 58 56.58 18.90 42.78
CA ILE A 58 56.32 20.33 42.92
C ILE A 58 57.65 21.07 42.75
N PRO A 59 57.77 21.97 41.77
CA PRO A 59 59.02 22.70 41.54
C PRO A 59 59.30 23.70 42.68
N PRO A 60 60.57 24.07 42.93
CA PRO A 60 60.93 24.98 44.02
C PRO A 60 60.22 26.33 44.00
N ASN A 61 59.83 26.80 42.81
CA ASN A 61 59.10 28.06 42.63
C ASN A 61 57.66 28.00 43.18
N ASP A 62 57.05 26.81 43.22
CA ASP A 62 55.68 26.58 43.69
C ASP A 62 55.63 26.11 45.16
N LEU A 63 56.81 25.94 45.79
CA LEU A 63 56.93 25.52 47.18
C LEU A 63 56.20 26.47 48.16
N PRO A 64 56.29 27.82 48.05
CA PRO A 64 55.55 28.71 48.95
C PRO A 64 54.03 28.54 48.83
N ALA A 65 53.52 28.28 47.63
CA ALA A 65 52.09 28.04 47.40
C ALA A 65 51.64 26.69 47.98
N PHE A 66 52.47 25.65 47.86
CA PHE A 66 52.24 24.35 48.47
C PHE A 66 52.18 24.41 50.01
N LEU A 67 53.10 25.16 50.63
CA LEU A 67 53.12 25.34 52.08
C LEU A 67 51.92 26.13 52.57
N ALA A 68 51.56 27.22 51.87
CA ALA A 68 50.37 28.00 52.18
C ALA A 68 49.06 27.20 52.05
N ALA A 69 48.94 26.36 51.02
CA ALA A 69 47.78 25.47 50.82
C ALA A 69 47.62 24.44 51.95
N ASN A 70 48.72 24.08 52.62
CA ASN A 70 48.74 23.19 53.78
C ASN A 70 48.72 23.96 55.12
N GLY A 71 48.56 25.29 55.12
CA GLY A 71 48.52 26.11 56.33
C GLY A 71 49.87 26.25 57.05
N ILE A 72 50.99 25.95 56.39
CA ILE A 72 52.33 26.03 56.96
C ILE A 72 52.89 27.44 56.72
N SER A 73 53.05 28.23 57.80
CA SER A 73 53.60 29.60 57.73
C SER A 73 55.13 29.67 57.88
N ASP A 74 55.74 28.69 58.57
CA ASP A 74 57.19 28.59 58.73
C ASP A 74 57.66 27.16 58.39
N PRO A 75 58.39 26.95 57.28
CA PRO A 75 58.86 25.63 56.85
C PRO A 75 59.90 25.01 57.79
N THR A 76 60.49 25.78 58.70
CA THR A 76 61.46 25.28 59.70
C THR A 76 60.80 24.79 60.99
N ARG A 77 59.49 25.04 61.15
CA ARG A 77 58.71 24.73 62.36
C ARG A 77 57.56 23.74 62.12
N VAL A 78 57.72 22.83 61.17
CA VAL A 78 56.71 21.78 60.93
C VAL A 78 56.92 20.65 61.93
N ALA A 79 55.88 20.36 62.73
CA ALA A 79 55.92 19.28 63.72
C ALA A 79 56.01 17.90 63.03
N SER A 80 56.75 16.97 63.64
CA SER A 80 56.77 15.58 63.19
C SER A 80 55.36 14.97 63.25
N GLY A 81 54.93 14.28 62.20
CA GLY A 81 53.57 13.72 62.10
C GLY A 81 52.55 14.66 61.47
N PHE A 82 52.98 15.80 60.91
CA PHE A 82 52.13 16.69 60.14
C PHE A 82 51.52 15.99 58.91
N VAL A 83 50.28 16.32 58.60
CA VAL A 83 49.48 15.71 57.53
C VAL A 83 49.37 16.69 56.36
N TYR A 84 49.97 16.32 55.23
CA TYR A 84 49.93 17.12 54.01
C TYR A 84 48.75 16.68 53.13
N HIS A 85 47.94 17.63 52.69
CA HIS A 85 46.89 17.45 51.70
C HIS A 85 47.40 17.93 50.33
N ILE A 86 47.46 17.01 49.37
CA ILE A 86 48.13 17.22 48.09
C ILE A 86 47.15 16.98 46.96
N PRO A 87 46.79 18.02 46.18
CA PRO A 87 45.83 17.88 45.10
C PRO A 87 46.41 17.05 43.94
N ASN A 88 45.65 16.06 43.49
CA ASN A 88 46.01 15.22 42.34
C ASN A 88 45.51 15.88 41.04
N ALA A 89 46.39 16.64 40.38
CA ALA A 89 46.07 17.31 39.12
C ALA A 89 45.62 16.33 38.01
N ALA A 90 46.21 15.14 37.93
CA ALA A 90 45.86 14.13 36.93
C ALA A 90 44.46 13.54 37.17
N ALA A 91 44.07 13.28 38.42
CA ALA A 91 42.71 12.81 38.73
C ALA A 91 41.64 13.88 38.45
N ARG A 92 41.98 15.16 38.64
CA ARG A 92 41.10 16.28 38.28
C ARG A 92 40.93 16.38 36.77
N GLU A 93 42.02 16.36 36.00
CA GLU A 93 41.95 16.37 34.54
C GLU A 93 41.16 15.17 33.99
N LEU A 94 41.39 13.97 34.53
CA LEU A 94 40.62 12.79 34.15
C LEU A 94 39.13 12.96 34.46
N SER A 95 38.78 13.48 35.64
CA SER A 95 37.38 13.76 36.02
C SER A 95 36.74 14.76 35.04
N ASP A 96 37.45 15.83 34.69
CA ASP A 96 36.97 16.86 33.77
C ASP A 96 36.77 16.28 32.36
N ARG A 97 37.69 15.42 31.90
CA ARG A 97 37.60 14.73 30.62
C ARG A 97 36.47 13.71 30.57
N VAL A 98 36.26 12.94 31.63
CA VAL A 98 35.13 12.01 31.75
C VAL A 98 33.82 12.80 31.72
N GLY A 99 33.72 13.90 32.47
CA GLY A 99 32.53 14.76 32.43
C GLY A 99 32.29 15.39 31.05
N ALA A 100 33.36 15.72 30.30
CA ALA A 100 33.23 16.17 28.91
C ALA A 100 32.69 15.05 28.00
N LEU A 101 33.25 13.84 28.09
CA LEU A 101 32.81 12.69 27.31
C LEU A 101 31.36 12.29 27.63
N GLU A 102 30.94 12.37 28.89
CA GLU A 102 29.55 12.14 29.30
C GLU A 102 28.60 13.16 28.66
N ARG A 103 28.98 14.45 28.65
CA ARG A 103 28.21 15.49 27.95
C ARG A 103 28.13 15.23 26.46
N ASP A 104 29.22 14.79 25.85
CA ASP A 104 29.30 14.48 24.42
C ASP A 104 28.42 13.28 24.07
N ASN A 105 28.50 12.20 24.86
CA ASN A 105 27.62 11.05 24.74
C ASN A 105 26.15 11.44 24.90
N ALA A 106 25.81 12.28 25.88
CA ALA A 106 24.44 12.77 26.05
C ALA A 106 23.95 13.57 24.83
N ARG A 107 24.82 14.39 24.20
CA ARG A 107 24.49 15.10 22.96
C ARG A 107 24.29 14.15 21.78
N LEU A 108 25.15 13.15 21.64
CA LEU A 108 25.04 12.14 20.58
C LEU A 108 23.75 11.32 20.71
N THR A 109 23.39 10.89 21.92
CA THR A 109 22.15 10.15 22.17
C THR A 109 20.92 10.98 21.76
N ARG A 110 20.90 12.28 22.06
CA ARG A 110 19.82 13.19 21.61
C ARG A 110 19.80 13.36 20.09
N ALA A 111 20.95 13.52 19.46
CA ALA A 111 21.03 13.63 18.00
C ALA A 111 20.54 12.35 17.31
N LEU A 112 20.84 11.18 17.87
CA LEU A 112 20.34 9.89 17.38
C LEU A 112 18.82 9.75 17.53
N SER A 113 18.24 10.16 18.66
CA SER A 113 16.78 10.14 18.82
C SER A 113 16.09 11.09 17.85
N GLU A 114 16.62 12.30 17.67
CA GLU A 114 16.09 13.24 16.68
C GLU A 114 16.21 12.70 15.24
N ALA A 115 17.32 12.05 14.90
CA ALA A 115 17.49 11.43 13.58
C ALA A 115 16.51 10.27 13.37
N ALA A 116 16.26 9.46 14.40
CA ALA A 116 15.27 8.39 14.35
C ALA A 116 13.86 8.96 14.14
N GLU A 117 13.47 10.01 14.87
CA GLU A 117 12.20 10.70 14.70
C GLU A 117 12.04 11.30 13.29
N ARG A 118 13.09 11.94 12.75
CA ARG A 118 13.09 12.45 11.37
C ARG A 118 12.91 11.33 10.35
N SER A 119 13.55 10.18 10.55
CA SER A 119 13.39 9.02 9.66
C SER A 119 11.97 8.46 9.72
N GLU A 120 11.37 8.40 10.90
CA GLU A 120 9.98 7.96 11.08
C GLU A 120 9.01 8.94 10.41
N ALA A 121 9.23 10.25 10.58
CA ALA A 121 8.44 11.28 9.93
C ALA A 121 8.48 11.17 8.39
N LEU A 122 9.68 11.00 7.81
CA LEU A 122 9.84 10.81 6.36
C LEU A 122 9.17 9.51 5.88
N THR A 123 9.25 8.42 6.65
CA THR A 123 8.53 7.18 6.29
C THR A 123 7.01 7.34 6.34
N LYS A 124 6.49 8.09 7.32
CA LYS A 124 5.06 8.46 7.39
C LYS A 124 4.64 9.33 6.20
N GLU A 125 5.45 10.33 5.86
CA GLU A 125 5.18 11.24 4.75
C GLU A 125 5.18 10.49 3.39
N THR A 126 6.18 9.65 3.15
CA THR A 126 6.23 8.83 1.92
C THR A 126 5.07 7.84 1.83
N ARG A 127 4.64 7.26 2.96
CA ARG A 127 3.45 6.41 3.02
C ARG A 127 2.19 7.21 2.69
N GLN A 128 2.01 8.38 3.29
CA GLN A 128 0.87 9.25 3.03
C GLN A 128 0.84 9.71 1.57
N ALA A 129 1.99 10.05 0.99
CA ALA A 129 2.11 10.40 -0.43
C ALA A 129 1.69 9.22 -1.33
N ARG A 130 2.15 7.99 -1.04
CA ARG A 130 1.74 6.79 -1.78
C ARG A 130 0.24 6.51 -1.67
N GLU A 131 -0.34 6.66 -0.48
CA GLU A 131 -1.78 6.48 -0.26
C GLU A 131 -2.58 7.53 -1.06
N SER A 132 -2.12 8.77 -1.10
CA SER A 132 -2.75 9.84 -1.89
C SER A 132 -2.66 9.57 -3.40
N ALA A 133 -1.52 9.05 -3.88
CA ALA A 133 -1.33 8.67 -5.28
C ALA A 133 -2.23 7.49 -5.66
N ALA A 134 -2.29 6.44 -4.83
CA ALA A 134 -3.17 5.29 -5.04
C ALA A 134 -4.65 5.71 -5.05
N ALA A 135 -5.06 6.66 -4.20
CA ALA A 135 -6.40 7.20 -4.21
C ALA A 135 -6.72 7.99 -5.50
N ALA A 136 -5.75 8.73 -6.05
CA ALA A 136 -5.90 9.43 -7.32
C ALA A 136 -6.01 8.44 -8.50
N GLU A 137 -5.19 7.39 -8.53
CA GLU A 137 -5.26 6.32 -9.53
C GLU A 137 -6.60 5.56 -9.47
N ALA A 138 -7.09 5.26 -8.27
CA ALA A 138 -8.40 4.65 -8.07
C ALA A 138 -9.55 5.54 -8.58
N ARG A 139 -9.45 6.86 -8.45
CA ARG A 139 -10.43 7.80 -9.02
C ARG A 139 -10.34 7.82 -10.55
N ALA A 140 -9.14 7.86 -11.12
CA ALA A 140 -8.93 7.85 -12.57
C ALA A 140 -9.46 6.56 -13.23
N THR A 141 -9.20 5.40 -12.62
CA THR A 141 -9.71 4.11 -13.13
C THR A 141 -11.23 4.01 -13.06
N ARG A 142 -11.88 4.54 -12.01
CA ARG A 142 -13.35 4.62 -11.94
C ARG A 142 -13.94 5.47 -13.05
N LEU A 143 -13.32 6.62 -13.34
CA LEU A 143 -13.76 7.50 -14.43
C LEU A 143 -13.59 6.82 -15.79
N ALA A 144 -12.45 6.18 -16.04
CA ALA A 144 -12.19 5.45 -17.29
C ALA A 144 -13.19 4.30 -17.53
N ASN A 145 -13.54 3.56 -16.47
CA ASN A 145 -14.54 2.50 -16.56
C ASN A 145 -15.95 3.05 -16.78
N ALA A 146 -16.30 4.16 -16.12
CA ALA A 146 -17.59 4.83 -16.30
C ALA A 146 -17.75 5.35 -17.74
N GLU A 147 -16.69 5.94 -18.30
CA GLU A 147 -16.68 6.42 -19.69
C GLU A 147 -16.85 5.26 -20.69
N ARG A 148 -16.13 4.14 -20.50
CA ARG A 148 -16.30 2.95 -21.34
C ARG A 148 -17.73 2.43 -21.28
N TRP A 149 -18.32 2.34 -20.08
CA TRP A 149 -19.68 1.87 -19.94
C TRP A 149 -20.68 2.83 -20.59
N TRP A 150 -20.48 4.14 -20.44
CA TRP A 150 -21.29 5.16 -21.08
C TRP A 150 -21.27 5.03 -22.61
N LEU A 151 -20.10 4.87 -23.22
CA LEU A 151 -19.98 4.66 -24.67
C LEU A 151 -20.68 3.37 -25.11
N THR A 152 -20.51 2.25 -24.38
CA THR A 152 -21.22 1.01 -24.69
C THR A 152 -22.73 1.15 -24.55
N ALA A 153 -23.21 1.87 -23.54
CA ALA A 153 -24.63 2.16 -23.34
C ALA A 153 -25.18 3.01 -24.50
N GLN A 154 -24.42 4.01 -24.95
CA GLN A 154 -24.80 4.86 -26.07
C GLN A 154 -24.93 4.08 -27.38
N VAL A 155 -23.97 3.18 -27.67
CA VAL A 155 -24.03 2.29 -28.83
C VAL A 155 -25.22 1.34 -28.74
N LEU A 156 -25.47 0.75 -27.57
CA LEU A 156 -26.63 -0.12 -27.35
C LEU A 156 -27.96 0.62 -27.55
N ILE A 157 -28.08 1.86 -27.06
CA ILE A 157 -29.27 2.70 -27.28
C ILE A 157 -29.48 2.94 -28.78
N VAL A 158 -28.44 3.32 -29.52
CA VAL A 158 -28.54 3.52 -30.98
C VAL A 158 -28.96 2.24 -31.69
N LEU A 159 -28.38 1.10 -31.33
CA LEU A 159 -28.78 -0.21 -31.88
C LEU A 159 -30.23 -0.55 -31.55
N LEU A 160 -30.70 -0.26 -30.34
CA LEU A 160 -32.07 -0.52 -29.91
C LEU A 160 -33.06 0.37 -30.69
N VAL A 161 -32.72 1.64 -30.91
CA VAL A 161 -33.50 2.56 -31.77
C VAL A 161 -33.55 2.06 -33.21
N LEU A 162 -32.43 1.60 -33.77
CA LEU A 162 -32.39 1.05 -35.13
C LEU A 162 -33.22 -0.24 -35.25
N ALA A 163 -33.13 -1.13 -34.25
CA ALA A 163 -33.92 -2.35 -34.21
C ALA A 163 -35.42 -2.05 -34.12
N LEU A 164 -35.82 -1.09 -33.27
CA LEU A 164 -37.21 -0.63 -33.18
C LEU A 164 -37.70 -0.02 -34.51
N GLY A 165 -36.86 0.78 -35.16
CA GLY A 165 -37.15 1.32 -36.49
C GLY A 165 -37.38 0.22 -37.53
N ALA A 166 -36.55 -0.82 -37.51
CA ALA A 166 -36.66 -1.96 -38.42
C ALA A 166 -37.95 -2.78 -38.16
N THR A 167 -38.32 -3.02 -36.90
CA THR A 167 -39.57 -3.75 -36.59
C THR A 167 -40.80 -2.97 -37.03
N VAL A 168 -40.82 -1.65 -36.82
CA VAL A 168 -41.90 -0.77 -37.30
C VAL A 168 -41.96 -0.78 -38.83
N ALA A 169 -40.81 -0.68 -39.52
CA ALA A 169 -40.77 -0.72 -40.98
C ALA A 169 -41.29 -2.04 -41.54
N LEU A 170 -40.91 -3.18 -40.94
CA LEU A 170 -41.41 -4.50 -41.31
C LEU A 170 -42.92 -4.63 -41.10
N ALA A 171 -43.44 -4.14 -39.96
CA ALA A 171 -44.88 -4.14 -39.69
C ALA A 171 -45.65 -3.30 -40.72
N VAL A 172 -45.17 -2.10 -41.06
CA VAL A 172 -45.77 -1.26 -42.10
C VAL A 172 -45.72 -1.94 -43.47
N ALA A 173 -44.62 -2.59 -43.82
CA ALA A 173 -44.49 -3.31 -45.08
C ALA A 173 -45.47 -4.49 -45.17
N ALA A 174 -45.66 -5.24 -44.08
CA ALA A 174 -46.62 -6.33 -44.01
C ALA A 174 -48.07 -5.84 -44.21
N VAL A 175 -48.45 -4.75 -43.55
CA VAL A 175 -49.79 -4.13 -43.71
C VAL A 175 -49.98 -3.59 -45.13
N ARG A 176 -48.96 -2.98 -45.73
CA ARG A 176 -49.04 -2.52 -47.13
C ARG A 176 -49.24 -3.68 -48.11
N ARG A 177 -48.54 -4.80 -47.91
CA ARG A 177 -48.72 -6.01 -48.75
C ARG A 177 -50.13 -6.58 -48.63
N GLN A 178 -50.71 -6.63 -47.43
CA GLN A 178 -52.11 -7.06 -47.25
C GLN A 178 -53.08 -6.15 -48.01
N ARG A 179 -52.94 -4.82 -47.89
CA ARG A 179 -53.79 -3.87 -48.62
C ARG A 179 -53.66 -3.99 -50.14
N GLN A 180 -52.46 -4.29 -50.65
CA GLN A 180 -52.26 -4.55 -52.08
C GLN A 180 -52.96 -5.84 -52.51
N ALA A 181 -52.82 -6.92 -51.74
CA ALA A 181 -53.47 -8.20 -52.02
C ALA A 181 -55.00 -8.07 -52.05
N GLU A 182 -55.60 -7.29 -51.14
CA GLU A 182 -57.05 -7.02 -51.16
C GLU A 182 -57.51 -6.31 -52.43
N ARG A 183 -56.72 -5.35 -52.95
CA ARG A 183 -57.05 -4.65 -54.20
C ARG A 183 -56.99 -5.61 -55.39
N PHE A 184 -55.93 -6.41 -55.48
CA PHE A 184 -55.80 -7.42 -56.53
C PHE A 184 -56.91 -8.48 -56.48
N ALA A 185 -57.33 -8.88 -55.28
CA ALA A 185 -58.45 -9.82 -55.12
C ALA A 185 -59.77 -9.23 -55.64
N ARG A 186 -60.03 -7.94 -55.39
CA ARG A 186 -61.24 -7.26 -55.89
C ARG A 186 -61.24 -7.11 -57.41
N THR A 187 -60.11 -6.77 -58.02
CA THR A 187 -60.03 -6.66 -59.49
C THR A 187 -60.26 -8.02 -60.15
N LEU A 188 -59.66 -9.09 -59.62
CA LEU A 188 -59.89 -10.44 -60.12
C LEU A 188 -61.35 -10.90 -59.94
N ALA A 189 -61.97 -10.55 -58.81
CA ALA A 189 -63.39 -10.84 -58.59
C ALA A 189 -64.27 -10.14 -59.64
N HIS A 190 -63.98 -8.88 -59.96
CA HIS A 190 -64.73 -8.13 -60.96
C HIS A 190 -64.53 -8.69 -62.37
N GLU A 191 -63.30 -9.04 -62.76
CA GLU A 191 -63.03 -9.70 -64.04
C GLU A 191 -63.73 -11.05 -64.15
N LEU A 192 -63.80 -11.84 -63.08
CA LEU A 192 -64.53 -13.11 -63.06
C LEU A 192 -66.04 -12.91 -63.19
N GLU A 193 -66.60 -11.89 -62.54
CA GLU A 193 -68.01 -11.52 -62.69
C GLU A 193 -68.33 -11.05 -64.11
N GLU A 194 -67.48 -10.21 -64.71
CA GLU A 194 -67.63 -9.78 -66.11
C GLU A 194 -67.56 -10.98 -67.07
N LYS A 195 -66.55 -11.85 -66.92
CA LYS A 195 -66.43 -13.07 -67.74
C LYS A 195 -67.64 -13.99 -67.58
N ARG A 196 -68.18 -14.12 -66.37
CA ARG A 196 -69.42 -14.89 -66.13
C ARG A 196 -70.62 -14.27 -66.85
N LYS A 197 -70.77 -12.95 -66.82
CA LYS A 197 -71.85 -12.24 -67.54
C LYS A 197 -71.72 -12.43 -69.05
N VAL A 198 -70.51 -12.29 -69.60
CA VAL A 198 -70.25 -12.51 -71.03
C VAL A 198 -70.57 -13.96 -71.42
N ALA A 199 -70.08 -14.95 -70.67
CA ALA A 199 -70.37 -16.36 -70.94
C ALA A 199 -71.88 -16.69 -70.86
N LEU A 200 -72.61 -16.05 -69.94
CA LEU A 200 -74.06 -16.18 -69.86
C LEU A 200 -74.76 -15.53 -71.08
N ALA A 201 -74.30 -14.35 -71.51
CA ALA A 201 -74.81 -13.68 -72.69
C ALA A 201 -74.54 -14.49 -73.98
N GLU A 202 -73.33 -15.02 -74.15
CA GLU A 202 -72.98 -15.92 -75.27
C GLU A 202 -73.86 -17.17 -75.29
N ARG A 203 -74.18 -17.76 -74.13
CA ARG A 203 -75.11 -18.88 -74.02
C ARG A 203 -76.54 -18.50 -74.41
N GLN A 204 -76.99 -17.30 -74.02
CA GLN A 204 -78.31 -16.79 -74.42
C GLN A 204 -78.38 -16.50 -75.91
N GLU A 205 -77.34 -15.91 -76.50
CA GLU A 205 -77.25 -15.68 -77.95
C GLU A 205 -77.20 -17.01 -78.72
N SER A 206 -76.41 -17.97 -78.24
CA SER A 206 -76.35 -19.31 -78.84
C SER A 206 -77.71 -20.00 -78.78
N GLY A 207 -78.42 -19.91 -77.65
CA GLY A 207 -79.78 -20.44 -77.51
C GLY A 207 -80.78 -19.77 -78.46
N ARG A 208 -80.70 -18.44 -78.63
CA ARG A 208 -81.52 -17.72 -79.62
C ARG A 208 -81.21 -18.14 -81.05
N ARG A 209 -79.93 -18.27 -81.42
CA ARG A 209 -79.51 -18.75 -82.75
C ARG A 209 -80.02 -20.17 -83.02
N ILE A 210 -80.01 -21.07 -82.03
CA ILE A 210 -80.56 -22.42 -82.18
C ILE A 210 -82.06 -22.37 -82.45
N LEU A 211 -82.83 -21.60 -81.68
CA LEU A 211 -84.27 -21.43 -81.92
C LEU A 211 -84.57 -20.80 -83.29
N GLU A 212 -83.75 -19.85 -83.74
CA GLU A 212 -83.85 -19.27 -85.08
C GLU A 212 -83.55 -20.30 -86.18
N LEU A 213 -82.55 -21.18 -85.97
CA LEU A 213 -82.26 -22.28 -86.89
C LEU A 213 -83.40 -23.30 -86.93
N GLU A 214 -83.98 -23.67 -85.78
CA GLU A 214 -85.14 -24.57 -85.71
C GLU A 214 -86.38 -24.00 -86.41
N THR A 215 -86.65 -22.70 -86.22
CA THR A 215 -87.78 -22.03 -86.90
C THR A 215 -87.57 -21.95 -88.41
N LYS A 216 -86.34 -21.63 -88.87
CA LYS A 216 -85.98 -21.71 -90.29
C LYS A 216 -86.09 -23.12 -90.84
N GLN A 217 -85.69 -24.14 -90.07
CA GLN A 217 -85.86 -25.54 -90.46
C GLN A 217 -87.34 -25.89 -90.61
N LYS A 218 -88.19 -25.52 -89.65
CA LYS A 218 -89.65 -25.72 -89.74
C LYS A 218 -90.30 -24.95 -90.90
N GLU A 219 -89.82 -23.75 -91.20
CA GLU A 219 -90.28 -22.98 -92.37
C GLU A 219 -89.86 -23.63 -93.69
N LEU A 220 -88.64 -24.16 -93.75
CA LEU A 220 -88.19 -24.94 -94.90
C LEU A 220 -89.02 -26.23 -95.05
N GLU A 221 -89.27 -26.96 -93.97
CA GLU A 221 -90.15 -28.14 -93.95
C GLU A 221 -91.59 -27.82 -94.33
N SER A 222 -92.13 -26.66 -93.97
CA SER A 222 -93.50 -26.27 -94.35
C SER A 222 -93.60 -25.81 -95.81
N LYS A 223 -92.57 -25.13 -96.34
CA LYS A 223 -92.46 -24.78 -97.77
C LYS A 223 -92.22 -26.01 -98.65
N LEU A 224 -91.55 -27.03 -98.11
CA LEU A 224 -91.47 -28.39 -98.65
C LEU A 224 -92.66 -29.21 -98.15
N GLY A 225 -93.89 -28.85 -98.55
CA GLY A 225 -95.09 -29.66 -98.24
C GLY A 225 -94.91 -31.15 -98.59
N PRO A 226 -95.68 -32.07 -97.97
CA PRO A 226 -95.37 -33.49 -97.93
C PRO A 226 -95.46 -34.11 -99.33
N ARG A 227 -94.31 -34.21 -100.01
CA ARG A 227 -94.14 -35.12 -101.15
C ARG A 227 -93.66 -36.46 -100.62
N VAL A 228 -94.62 -37.38 -100.54
CA VAL A 228 -94.38 -38.81 -100.82
C VAL A 228 -93.64 -38.94 -102.16
N VAL A 229 -92.82 -40.01 -102.27
CA VAL A 229 -92.31 -40.73 -103.46
C VAL A 229 -90.77 -40.87 -103.36
N VAL A 230 -90.21 -42.00 -102.89
CA VAL A 230 -90.09 -43.35 -103.50
C VAL A 230 -88.69 -43.59 -104.11
N SER A 231 -88.10 -44.70 -103.66
CA SER A 231 -87.15 -45.62 -104.33
C SER A 231 -85.77 -45.19 -104.87
N GLY A 232 -84.80 -46.05 -104.53
CA GLY A 232 -83.67 -46.48 -105.36
C GLY A 232 -82.68 -47.22 -104.45
N ARG A 233 -82.73 -48.55 -104.22
CA ARG A 233 -82.42 -49.68 -105.13
C ARG A 233 -81.31 -49.39 -106.12
N SER A 234 -80.07 -49.76 -105.77
CA SER A 234 -79.18 -50.66 -106.55
C SER A 234 -77.77 -50.62 -105.97
N GLY A 235 -77.16 -51.80 -105.79
CA GLY A 235 -75.77 -51.99 -105.34
C GLY A 235 -75.66 -52.87 -104.12
#